data_AF-S4R504-F1
#
_entry.id   AF-S4R504-F1
#
_cell.length_a   1.000
_cell.length_b   1.000
_cell.length_c   1.000
_cell.angle_alpha   90.00
_cell.angle_beta   90.00
_cell.angle_gamma   90.00
#
_symmetry.space_group_name_H-M   'P 1'
#
loop_
_entity.id
_entity.type
_entity.pdbx_description
1 polymer ?
#
loop_
_entity_poly.entity_id
_entity_poly.type
_entity_poly.pdbx_seq_one_letter_code
_entity_poly.pdbx_strand_id
1 'polypeptide(L)'
;PPPRLSPPPPPRPRWQRPEESTAPPARGRDLSRSSLSLLSSPSASRPKSSSSSSPPPHHHHQVLAPLRFSPHGRDHRARILPSPAMAALLPVISAGGGRAACAASFCRPRPAIALMQIRGRKSRGDPKAKSKAEHVRQPTPVDVEEMMVLSDRYEQYRFVFAALRREFRKDLIVKKRELSLGLRAEERAVQEAEEQRQLLEWNNAENERLRLISIIREERYRSEVLLKEKSKQQVASKIFELEVKKKEEREEIVRRLKEEVKNFITLENLDARIDAAIDNPKNFNFAVDKEGRIVKRTAVHLQEEVKKRDSAV
;
A
#
# COMPACT_ATOMS: atom_id res chain seq x y z
N PRO A 1 28.69 43.83 36.34
CA PRO A 1 29.40 42.53 36.35
C PRO A 1 28.39 41.38 36.51
N PRO A 2 28.17 40.53 35.49
CA PRO A 2 27.25 39.40 35.62
C PRO A 2 27.88 38.24 36.42
N PRO A 3 27.08 37.42 37.13
CA PRO A 3 27.59 36.30 37.89
C PRO A 3 28.08 35.18 36.96
N ARG A 4 29.29 34.67 37.24
CA ARG A 4 29.93 33.59 36.49
C ARG A 4 29.16 32.28 36.70
N LEU A 5 28.68 31.69 35.60
CA LEU A 5 28.12 30.34 35.58
C LEU A 5 29.25 29.31 35.82
N SER A 6 29.03 28.40 36.76
CA SER A 6 29.92 27.29 37.07
C SER A 6 30.01 26.31 35.89
N PRO A 7 31.19 25.77 35.56
CA PRO A 7 31.32 24.79 34.48
C PRO A 7 30.71 23.42 34.88
N PRO A 8 30.20 22.65 33.91
CA PRO A 8 29.60 21.34 34.17
C PRO A 8 30.64 20.29 34.61
N PRO A 9 30.25 19.27 35.40
CA PRO A 9 31.16 18.23 35.86
C PRO A 9 31.62 17.30 34.72
N PRO A 10 32.82 16.71 34.83
CA PRO A 10 33.36 15.83 33.79
C PRO A 10 32.60 14.49 33.69
N PRO A 11 32.56 13.86 32.51
CA PRO A 11 31.90 12.58 32.30
C PRO A 11 32.60 11.45 33.07
N ARG A 12 31.80 10.53 33.65
CA ARG A 12 32.28 9.37 34.39
C ARG A 12 33.03 8.38 33.48
N PRO A 13 34.07 7.69 33.98
CA PRO A 13 34.84 6.74 33.17
C PRO A 13 33.99 5.52 32.79
N ARG A 14 34.10 5.15 31.50
CA ARG A 14 33.45 4.00 30.88
C ARG A 14 34.18 2.73 31.31
N TRP A 15 33.52 1.84 32.05
CA TRP A 15 34.05 0.52 32.40
C TRP A 15 34.34 -0.28 31.12
N GLN A 16 35.62 -0.55 30.86
CA GLN A 16 36.08 -1.44 29.80
C GLN A 16 36.03 -2.89 30.31
N ARG A 17 35.42 -3.78 29.52
CA ARG A 17 35.37 -5.22 29.78
C ARG A 17 36.74 -5.83 29.41
N PRO A 18 37.32 -6.75 30.21
CA PRO A 18 38.61 -7.34 29.89
C PRO A 18 38.52 -8.25 28.65
N GLU A 19 39.50 -8.10 27.77
CA GLU A 19 39.81 -8.96 26.62
C GLU A 19 40.18 -10.39 27.08
N GLU A 20 39.55 -11.40 26.49
CA GLU A 20 39.91 -12.80 26.70
C GLU A 20 41.10 -13.20 25.81
N SER A 21 42.12 -13.70 26.48
CA SER A 21 43.42 -14.15 25.98
C SER A 21 43.36 -15.43 25.14
N THR A 22 44.32 -15.50 24.22
CA THR A 22 44.59 -16.47 23.15
C THR A 22 45.07 -17.87 23.59
N ALA A 23 44.61 -18.91 22.86
CA ALA A 23 45.22 -20.22 22.50
C ALA A 23 45.41 -21.36 23.56
N PRO A 24 45.50 -22.67 23.18
CA PRO A 24 45.79 -23.26 21.85
C PRO A 24 44.88 -24.44 21.35
N PRO A 25 45.03 -24.89 20.07
CA PRO A 25 44.23 -25.97 19.48
C PRO A 25 44.90 -27.36 19.54
N ALA A 26 44.09 -28.41 19.68
CA ALA A 26 44.52 -29.80 19.55
C ALA A 26 43.68 -30.58 18.52
N ARG A 27 44.32 -30.85 17.37
CA ARG A 27 44.36 -32.08 16.58
C ARG A 27 43.03 -32.78 16.21
N GLY A 28 42.72 -32.67 14.91
CA GLY A 28 42.78 -33.82 14.00
C GLY A 28 41.48 -34.59 13.75
N ARG A 29 40.97 -34.50 12.52
CA ARG A 29 40.70 -35.66 11.66
C ARG A 29 40.29 -35.20 10.26
N ASP A 30 41.10 -35.60 9.31
CA ASP A 30 40.87 -35.55 7.88
C ASP A 30 39.68 -36.42 7.48
N LEU A 31 38.83 -35.93 6.57
CA LEU A 31 38.20 -36.73 5.51
C LEU A 31 37.92 -35.85 4.28
N SER A 32 38.78 -36.04 3.28
CA SER A 32 38.58 -35.94 1.83
C SER A 32 37.14 -35.75 1.28
N ARG A 33 36.97 -34.81 0.33
CA ARG A 33 36.88 -35.12 -1.12
C ARG A 33 36.52 -33.87 -1.97
N SER A 34 37.35 -33.65 -3.00
CA SER A 34 36.99 -33.35 -4.40
C SER A 34 36.14 -32.10 -4.69
N SER A 35 36.73 -30.97 -5.10
CA SER A 35 37.13 -30.59 -6.48
C SER A 35 35.96 -30.26 -7.44
N LEU A 36 35.84 -28.99 -7.84
CA LEU A 36 35.87 -28.48 -9.23
C LEU A 36 35.19 -27.08 -9.36
N SER A 37 36.04 -26.06 -9.47
CA SER A 37 36.07 -25.02 -10.52
C SER A 37 34.80 -24.56 -11.27
N LEU A 38 34.63 -23.22 -11.24
CA LEU A 38 34.44 -22.28 -12.38
C LEU A 38 33.03 -21.84 -12.86
N LEU A 39 32.85 -20.52 -12.75
CA LEU A 39 32.34 -19.53 -13.73
C LEU A 39 30.85 -19.13 -13.79
N SER A 40 30.72 -17.80 -13.95
CA SER A 40 29.63 -16.97 -14.51
C SER A 40 28.47 -16.48 -13.62
N SER A 41 28.56 -15.17 -13.32
CA SER A 41 27.51 -14.20 -12.98
C SER A 41 26.45 -14.04 -14.10
N PRO A 42 25.53 -13.03 -14.10
CA PRO A 42 24.79 -12.32 -13.05
C PRO A 42 23.25 -12.30 -13.34
N SER A 43 22.40 -11.76 -12.46
CA SER A 43 21.29 -10.84 -12.82
C SER A 43 20.31 -10.57 -11.68
N ALA A 44 19.71 -9.39 -11.76
CA ALA A 44 18.84 -8.72 -10.83
C ALA A 44 17.46 -9.38 -10.64
N SER A 45 16.79 -9.13 -9.51
CA SER A 45 15.58 -8.29 -9.45
C SER A 45 14.76 -8.51 -8.16
N ARG A 46 14.33 -7.39 -7.57
CA ARG A 46 13.26 -7.28 -6.57
C ARG A 46 11.88 -7.52 -7.21
N PRO A 47 10.88 -7.92 -6.40
CA PRO A 47 9.61 -7.18 -6.36
C PRO A 47 9.16 -6.95 -4.89
N LYS A 48 8.83 -5.74 -4.44
CA LYS A 48 7.61 -4.91 -4.62
C LYS A 48 6.31 -5.55 -4.11
N SER A 49 5.85 -4.93 -3.01
CA SER A 49 4.58 -4.98 -2.29
C SER A 49 3.36 -4.61 -3.14
N SER A 50 2.27 -5.36 -3.01
CA SER A 50 0.94 -5.03 -3.52
C SER A 50 0.01 -4.54 -2.41
N SER A 51 -0.69 -3.46 -2.73
CA SER A 51 -1.70 -2.74 -1.98
C SER A 51 -3.06 -3.45 -1.99
N SER A 52 -3.74 -3.46 -0.86
CA SER A 52 -5.14 -3.85 -0.69
C SER A 52 -6.09 -2.68 -1.00
N SER A 53 -6.93 -2.82 -2.03
CA SER A 53 -8.10 -1.98 -2.26
C SER A 53 -9.38 -2.83 -2.11
N SER A 54 -10.34 -2.33 -1.34
CA SER A 54 -11.68 -2.92 -1.18
C SER A 54 -12.65 -2.34 -2.24
N PRO A 55 -13.66 -3.11 -2.71
CA PRO A 55 -14.60 -2.66 -3.74
C PRO A 55 -15.91 -2.04 -3.19
N PRO A 56 -16.68 -1.29 -4.01
CA PRO A 56 -17.97 -0.68 -3.63
C PRO A 56 -19.19 -1.59 -3.89
N PRO A 57 -20.37 -1.30 -3.29
CA PRO A 57 -21.55 -2.17 -3.41
C PRO A 57 -22.41 -1.90 -4.67
N HIS A 58 -22.97 -2.97 -5.22
CA HIS A 58 -23.82 -3.03 -6.42
C HIS A 58 -25.29 -2.67 -6.13
N HIS A 59 -25.87 -1.84 -7.00
CA HIS A 59 -27.33 -1.64 -7.13
C HIS A 59 -27.92 -2.67 -8.10
N HIS A 60 -28.93 -3.43 -7.66
CA HIS A 60 -29.72 -4.32 -8.52
C HIS A 60 -30.98 -3.59 -9.03
N HIS A 61 -31.05 -3.38 -10.34
CA HIS A 61 -32.30 -3.15 -11.07
C HIS A 61 -32.82 -4.51 -11.56
N GLN A 62 -34.06 -4.86 -11.19
CA GLN A 62 -34.83 -5.94 -11.84
C GLN A 62 -36.12 -5.34 -12.40
N VAL A 63 -36.40 -5.64 -13.66
CA VAL A 63 -37.52 -5.11 -14.44
C VAL A 63 -38.07 -6.25 -15.32
N LEU A 64 -39.40 -6.45 -15.23
CA LEU A 64 -40.36 -7.20 -16.10
C LEU A 64 -40.44 -8.74 -15.93
N ALA A 65 -41.59 -9.43 -15.96
CA ALA A 65 -42.88 -9.20 -16.64
C ALA A 65 -44.04 -10.07 -15.99
N PRO A 66 -45.25 -10.31 -16.59
CA PRO A 66 -46.52 -9.86 -15.98
C PRO A 66 -47.67 -10.92 -15.83
N LEU A 67 -48.78 -10.44 -15.23
CA LEU A 67 -50.20 -10.85 -15.30
C LEU A 67 -50.68 -12.23 -14.79
N ARG A 68 -51.58 -12.20 -13.78
CA ARG A 68 -52.91 -12.85 -13.77
C ARG A 68 -53.82 -12.30 -12.65
N PHE A 69 -55.00 -11.82 -13.05
CA PHE A 69 -56.23 -11.59 -12.24
C PHE A 69 -56.69 -12.92 -11.60
N SER A 70 -57.35 -13.04 -10.43
CA SER A 70 -58.59 -12.41 -9.94
C SER A 70 -58.88 -12.89 -8.46
N PRO A 71 -60.04 -12.68 -7.78
CA PRO A 71 -60.17 -11.76 -6.63
C PRO A 71 -60.73 -12.39 -5.33
N HIS A 72 -60.60 -11.69 -4.19
CA HIS A 72 -61.41 -11.70 -2.94
C HIS A 72 -60.57 -10.98 -1.87
N GLY A 73 -60.99 -10.04 -1.02
CA GLY A 73 -62.24 -9.35 -0.71
C GLY A 73 -62.03 -8.73 0.69
N ARG A 74 -62.55 -7.51 0.94
CA ARG A 74 -62.82 -6.90 2.28
C ARG A 74 -61.58 -6.57 3.15
N ASP A 75 -61.45 -5.50 3.95
CA ASP A 75 -62.26 -4.36 4.32
C ASP A 75 -61.34 -3.24 4.87
N HIS A 76 -61.82 -2.00 4.71
CA HIS A 76 -61.54 -0.72 5.38
C HIS A 76 -60.67 -0.69 6.66
N ARG A 77 -59.67 0.21 6.71
CA ARG A 77 -59.74 1.47 7.47
C ARG A 77 -58.47 2.33 7.35
N ALA A 78 -58.68 3.54 6.82
CA ALA A 78 -57.79 4.68 6.95
C ALA A 78 -57.86 5.30 8.36
N ARG A 79 -56.75 5.88 8.83
CA ARG A 79 -56.64 7.09 9.68
C ARG A 79 -55.14 7.37 9.92
N ILE A 80 -54.55 8.29 9.16
CA ILE A 80 -54.33 9.71 9.51
C ILE A 80 -53.24 9.86 10.60
N LEU A 81 -52.04 10.25 10.16
CA LEU A 81 -51.02 10.93 10.96
C LEU A 81 -51.50 12.35 11.31
N PRO A 82 -50.98 12.92 12.40
CA PRO A 82 -50.33 14.22 12.22
C PRO A 82 -48.94 14.33 12.88
N SER A 83 -48.15 15.20 12.25
CA SER A 83 -46.80 15.69 12.52
C SER A 83 -46.62 16.37 13.91
N PRO A 84 -45.37 16.64 14.33
CA PRO A 84 -44.96 16.79 15.73
C PRO A 84 -45.03 18.23 16.23
N ALA A 85 -45.26 18.39 17.54
CA ALA A 85 -45.05 19.65 18.25
C ALA A 85 -44.05 19.45 19.38
N MET A 86 -43.05 20.33 19.38
CA MET A 86 -42.02 20.52 20.39
C MET A 86 -42.62 20.66 21.80
N ALA A 87 -42.15 19.85 22.74
CA ALA A 87 -42.30 20.11 24.17
C ALA A 87 -41.03 19.68 24.89
N ALA A 88 -40.17 20.67 25.15
CA ALA A 88 -39.07 20.58 26.07
C ALA A 88 -39.62 20.50 27.50
N LEU A 89 -39.42 19.39 28.20
CA LEU A 89 -39.57 19.29 29.65
C LEU A 89 -38.52 18.31 30.21
N LEU A 90 -37.72 18.83 31.13
CA LEU A 90 -36.77 18.13 31.98
C LEU A 90 -37.45 16.99 32.76
N PRO A 91 -36.85 15.79 32.90
CA PRO A 91 -37.35 14.81 33.83
C PRO A 91 -36.76 15.05 35.22
N VAL A 92 -37.66 15.50 36.10
CA VAL A 92 -37.62 15.32 37.54
C VAL A 92 -37.35 13.85 37.88
N ILE A 93 -36.49 13.66 38.87
CA ILE A 93 -36.13 12.38 39.50
C ILE A 93 -37.41 11.73 40.03
N SER A 94 -37.83 10.63 39.40
CA SER A 94 -38.86 9.74 39.91
C SER A 94 -38.23 8.40 40.26
N ALA A 95 -38.15 8.14 41.56
CA ALA A 95 -37.86 6.83 42.12
C ALA A 95 -39.07 5.91 41.86
N GLY A 96 -38.91 5.00 40.90
CA GLY A 96 -39.88 3.95 40.60
C GLY A 96 -39.12 2.67 40.28
N GLY A 97 -39.27 1.68 41.16
CA GLY A 97 -38.66 0.37 41.04
C GLY A 97 -39.11 -0.37 39.78
N GLY A 98 -38.21 -1.19 39.24
CA GLY A 98 -38.48 -2.02 38.08
C GLY A 98 -37.30 -2.13 37.13
N ARG A 99 -36.14 -2.56 37.62
CA ARG A 99 -35.07 -3.04 36.73
C ARG A 99 -35.01 -4.56 36.85
N ALA A 100 -35.57 -5.21 35.83
CA ALA A 100 -35.11 -6.52 35.40
C ALA A 100 -33.61 -6.41 35.11
N ALA A 101 -32.79 -6.76 36.09
CA ALA A 101 -31.35 -6.85 35.91
C ALA A 101 -31.07 -8.12 35.10
N CYS A 102 -30.53 -7.91 33.89
CA CYS A 102 -29.93 -8.94 33.07
C CYS A 102 -29.06 -9.85 33.93
N ALA A 103 -29.47 -11.12 34.06
CA ALA A 103 -28.66 -12.20 34.61
C ALA A 103 -27.56 -12.60 33.61
N ALA A 104 -26.74 -11.65 33.17
CA ALA A 104 -25.46 -11.93 32.52
C ALA A 104 -24.41 -12.06 33.62
N SER A 105 -24.56 -13.14 34.41
CA SER A 105 -23.50 -13.57 35.31
C SER A 105 -22.23 -13.78 34.47
N PHE A 106 -21.22 -12.97 34.77
CA PHE A 106 -19.86 -13.12 34.26
C PHE A 106 -19.36 -14.52 34.59
N CYS A 107 -19.63 -15.48 33.70
CA CYS A 107 -18.86 -16.70 33.61
C CYS A 107 -17.49 -16.34 33.01
N ARG A 108 -16.66 -15.62 33.78
CA ARG A 108 -15.22 -15.62 33.49
C ARG A 108 -14.77 -17.06 33.73
N PRO A 109 -14.27 -17.78 32.71
CA PRO A 109 -13.61 -19.04 32.97
C PRO A 109 -12.47 -18.72 33.93
N ARG A 110 -12.50 -19.32 35.12
CA ARG A 110 -11.30 -19.36 35.97
C ARG A 110 -10.19 -19.88 35.05
N PRO A 111 -9.03 -19.20 34.94
CA PRO A 111 -7.93 -19.77 34.18
C PRO A 111 -7.70 -21.16 34.77
N ALA A 112 -7.86 -22.19 33.94
CA ALA A 112 -7.48 -23.54 34.32
C ALA A 112 -6.02 -23.43 34.71
N ILE A 113 -5.74 -23.43 36.01
CA ILE A 113 -4.38 -23.49 36.52
C ILE A 113 -3.86 -24.79 35.94
N ALA A 114 -3.03 -24.69 34.91
CA ALA A 114 -2.30 -25.83 34.39
C ALA A 114 -1.53 -26.36 35.60
N LEU A 115 -2.03 -27.47 36.17
CA LEU A 115 -1.37 -28.18 37.24
C LEU A 115 -0.10 -28.74 36.61
N MET A 116 0.95 -27.93 36.63
CA MET A 116 2.29 -28.39 36.38
C MET A 116 2.51 -29.50 37.41
N GLN A 117 2.44 -30.75 36.96
CA GLN A 117 2.67 -31.89 37.81
C GLN A 117 4.12 -31.79 38.27
N ILE A 118 4.33 -31.27 39.47
CA ILE A 118 5.64 -31.28 40.12
C ILE A 118 5.97 -32.77 40.31
N ARG A 119 6.77 -33.31 39.38
CA ARG A 119 7.22 -34.71 39.39
C ARG A 119 7.80 -35.01 40.77
N GLY A 120 7.22 -35.98 41.47
CA GLY A 120 7.74 -36.49 42.75
C GLY A 120 6.91 -36.22 44.02
N ARG A 121 5.78 -35.48 43.95
CA ARG A 121 4.83 -35.40 45.07
C ARG A 121 3.60 -36.28 44.83
N LYS A 122 3.08 -36.91 45.89
CA LYS A 122 1.85 -37.72 45.81
C LYS A 122 0.66 -36.83 45.45
N SER A 123 -0.13 -37.29 44.47
CA SER A 123 -1.40 -36.70 44.07
C SER A 123 -2.51 -37.04 45.07
N ARG A 124 -3.68 -36.41 44.91
CA ARG A 124 -4.86 -36.73 45.75
C ARG A 124 -5.40 -38.15 45.54
N GLY A 125 -5.18 -38.76 44.36
CA GLY A 125 -5.65 -40.10 44.03
C GLY A 125 -4.64 -41.22 44.37
N ASP A 126 -3.43 -40.85 44.80
CA ASP A 126 -2.40 -41.83 45.11
C ASP A 126 -2.62 -42.41 46.50
N PRO A 127 -2.46 -43.73 46.68
CA PRO A 127 -2.62 -44.34 47.99
C PRO A 127 -1.53 -43.87 48.98
N LYS A 128 -1.92 -43.76 50.25
CA LYS A 128 -0.99 -43.55 51.36
C LYS A 128 0.00 -44.73 51.40
N ALA A 129 1.24 -44.45 51.78
CA ALA A 129 2.23 -45.52 51.90
C ALA A 129 1.81 -46.49 53.01
N LYS A 130 1.99 -47.80 52.83
CA LYS A 130 1.60 -48.84 53.80
C LYS A 130 2.18 -48.57 55.20
N SER A 131 3.47 -48.21 55.28
CA SER A 131 4.15 -47.84 56.53
C SER A 131 3.61 -46.58 57.22
N LYS A 132 2.91 -45.71 56.48
CA LYS A 132 2.26 -44.51 57.02
C LYS A 132 0.75 -44.69 57.17
N ALA A 133 0.16 -45.82 56.78
CA ALA A 133 -1.28 -46.06 56.86
C ALA A 133 -1.79 -45.84 58.29
N GLU A 134 -1.15 -46.50 59.25
CA GLU A 134 -1.50 -46.52 60.68
C GLU A 134 -0.67 -45.56 61.54
N HIS A 135 0.34 -44.90 60.97
CA HIS A 135 1.19 -43.97 61.70
C HIS A 135 0.43 -42.69 62.09
N VAL A 136 0.09 -42.57 63.37
CA VAL A 136 -0.43 -41.36 64.00
C VAL A 136 0.72 -40.55 64.60
N ARG A 137 0.74 -39.24 64.35
CA ARG A 137 1.74 -38.36 64.98
C ARG A 137 1.37 -38.17 66.44
N GLN A 138 2.25 -38.63 67.33
CA GLN A 138 2.14 -38.31 68.75
C GLN A 138 2.52 -36.84 68.96
N PRO A 139 1.75 -36.08 69.76
CA PRO A 139 2.13 -34.71 70.10
C PRO A 139 3.44 -34.74 70.90
N THR A 140 4.35 -33.82 70.58
CA THR A 140 5.55 -33.59 71.38
C THR A 140 5.11 -33.20 72.80
N PRO A 141 5.72 -33.73 73.88
CA PRO A 141 5.42 -33.28 75.23
C PRO A 141 5.77 -31.79 75.37
N VAL A 142 4.95 -31.07 76.11
CA VAL A 142 4.99 -29.61 76.18
C VAL A 142 5.10 -29.18 77.63
N ASP A 143 6.05 -28.29 77.94
CA ASP A 143 6.17 -27.66 79.24
C ASP A 143 5.18 -26.49 79.38
N VAL A 144 4.47 -26.43 80.51
CA VAL A 144 3.36 -25.49 80.70
C VAL A 144 3.89 -24.07 80.90
N GLU A 145 4.97 -23.90 81.67
CA GLU A 145 5.54 -22.58 81.96
C GLU A 145 6.10 -21.94 80.68
N GLU A 146 6.87 -22.70 79.88
CA GLU A 146 7.38 -22.22 78.60
C GLU A 146 6.24 -21.84 77.64
N MET A 147 5.17 -22.62 77.58
CA MET A 147 4.04 -22.34 76.69
C MET A 147 3.29 -21.07 77.02
N MET A 148 3.13 -20.74 78.30
CA MET A 148 2.48 -19.50 78.70
C MET A 148 3.32 -18.30 78.25
N VAL A 149 4.63 -18.33 78.53
CA VAL A 149 5.55 -17.26 78.12
C VAL A 149 5.62 -17.13 76.59
N LEU A 150 5.65 -18.25 75.86
CA LEU A 150 5.65 -18.23 74.40
C LEU A 150 4.36 -17.65 73.85
N SER A 151 3.20 -18.05 74.38
CA SER A 151 1.89 -17.56 73.94
C SER A 151 1.82 -16.04 74.07
N ASP A 152 2.16 -15.51 75.24
CA ASP A 152 2.15 -14.06 75.50
C ASP A 152 3.08 -13.29 74.56
N ARG A 153 4.31 -13.79 74.35
CA ARG A 153 5.28 -13.18 73.42
C ARG A 153 4.80 -13.23 71.98
N TYR A 154 4.18 -14.33 71.56
CA TYR A 154 3.62 -14.45 70.22
C TYR A 154 2.44 -13.50 70.00
N GLU A 155 1.60 -13.30 71.01
CA GLU A 155 0.50 -12.34 70.97
C GLU A 155 1.02 -10.90 70.84
N GLN A 156 1.98 -10.53 71.68
CA GLN A 156 2.65 -9.22 71.62
C GLN A 156 3.31 -8.98 70.26
N TYR A 157 4.06 -9.97 69.77
CA TYR A 157 4.68 -9.92 68.44
C TYR A 157 3.65 -9.73 67.33
N ARG A 158 2.57 -10.54 67.33
CA ARG A 158 1.50 -10.47 66.33
C ARG A 158 0.78 -9.13 66.37
N PHE A 159 0.57 -8.58 67.57
CA PHE A 159 -0.02 -7.26 67.75
C PHE A 159 0.83 -6.17 67.11
N VAL A 160 2.13 -6.12 67.42
CA VAL A 160 3.07 -5.14 66.85
C VAL A 160 3.14 -5.27 65.32
N PHE A 161 3.27 -6.48 64.80
CA PHE A 161 3.32 -6.70 63.35
C PHE A 161 2.00 -6.39 62.65
N ALA A 162 0.86 -6.62 63.31
CA ALA A 162 -0.45 -6.22 62.79
C ALA A 162 -0.56 -4.69 62.71
N ALA A 163 -0.04 -3.95 63.70
CA ALA A 163 0.03 -2.50 63.67
C ALA A 163 0.92 -2.00 62.52
N LEU A 164 2.15 -2.52 62.40
CA LEU A 164 3.06 -2.17 61.29
C LEU A 164 2.43 -2.44 59.91
N ARG A 165 1.75 -3.58 59.75
CA ARG A 165 1.06 -3.91 58.50
C ARG A 165 -0.07 -2.93 58.17
N ARG A 166 -0.74 -2.37 59.17
CA ARG A 166 -1.78 -1.34 58.96
C ARG A 166 -1.14 -0.04 58.47
N GLU A 167 -0.02 0.39 59.03
CA GLU A 167 0.70 1.58 58.57
C GLU A 167 1.18 1.42 57.13
N PHE A 168 1.83 0.31 56.79
CA PHE A 168 2.26 0.06 55.40
C PHE A 168 1.08 0.02 54.41
N ARG A 169 -0.10 -0.49 54.82
CA ARG A 169 -1.30 -0.42 53.97
C ARG A 169 -1.76 1.00 53.76
N LYS A 170 -1.74 1.86 54.79
CA LYS A 170 -2.09 3.28 54.65
C LYS A 170 -1.15 3.96 53.67
N ASP A 171 0.15 3.75 53.79
CA ASP A 171 1.15 4.32 52.88
C ASP A 171 0.92 3.89 51.43
N LEU A 172 0.60 2.62 51.20
CA LEU A 172 0.28 2.12 49.86
C LEU A 172 -0.99 2.76 49.30
N ILE A 173 -2.02 2.99 50.13
CA ILE A 173 -3.24 3.68 49.73
C ILE A 173 -2.95 5.14 49.37
N VAL A 174 -2.15 5.83 50.18
CA VAL A 174 -1.73 7.22 49.92
C VAL A 174 -0.97 7.31 48.61
N LYS A 175 0.06 6.47 48.41
CA LYS A 175 0.83 6.43 47.14
C LYS A 175 -0.05 6.11 45.94
N LYS A 176 -1.00 5.17 46.06
CA LYS A 176 -1.95 4.86 44.99
C LYS A 176 -2.82 6.08 44.65
N ARG A 177 -3.29 6.81 45.67
CA ARG A 177 -4.07 8.04 45.48
C ARG A 177 -3.23 9.15 44.85
N GLU A 178 -2.01 9.37 45.30
CA GLU A 178 -1.09 10.34 44.70
C GLU A 178 -0.77 10.02 43.22
N LEU A 179 -0.64 8.74 42.87
CA LEU A 179 -0.46 8.35 41.47
C LEU A 179 -1.72 8.54 40.63
N SER A 180 -2.90 8.29 41.22
CA SER A 180 -4.18 8.31 40.48
C SER A 180 -4.82 9.71 40.41
N LEU A 181 -4.64 10.51 41.46
CA LEU A 181 -5.32 11.79 41.73
C LEU A 181 -4.33 12.85 42.22
N GLY A 182 -3.01 12.62 42.07
CA GLY A 182 -2.04 13.62 42.49
C GLY A 182 -2.20 14.88 41.65
N LEU A 183 -2.17 16.05 42.29
CA LEU A 183 -2.20 17.35 41.61
C LEU A 183 -1.15 17.43 40.49
N ARG A 184 0.03 16.82 40.71
CA ARG A 184 1.09 16.71 39.69
C ARG A 184 0.73 15.84 38.49
N ALA A 185 -0.16 14.85 38.66
CA ALA A 185 -0.63 14.02 37.55
C ALA A 185 -1.68 14.79 36.73
N GLU A 186 -2.57 15.54 37.41
CA GLU A 186 -3.56 16.40 36.75
C GLU A 186 -2.90 17.54 35.99
N GLU A 187 -1.94 18.25 36.60
CA GLU A 187 -1.16 19.32 35.94
C GLU A 187 -0.44 18.81 34.68
N ARG A 188 0.19 17.63 34.76
CA ARG A 188 0.82 16.99 33.58
C ARG A 188 -0.21 16.62 32.53
N ALA A 189 -1.35 16.06 32.91
CA ALA A 189 -2.40 15.70 31.96
C ALA A 189 -2.95 16.94 31.22
N VAL A 190 -3.06 18.09 31.91
CA VAL A 190 -3.43 19.37 31.29
C VAL A 190 -2.35 19.84 30.32
N GLN A 191 -1.07 19.83 30.73
CA GLN A 191 0.05 20.19 29.86
C GLN A 191 0.12 19.30 28.61
N GLU A 192 0.02 17.97 28.78
CA GLU A 192 0.01 17.01 27.67
C GLU A 192 -1.17 17.26 26.70
N ALA A 193 -2.35 17.59 27.23
CA ALA A 193 -3.51 17.92 26.41
C ALA A 193 -3.33 19.24 25.63
N GLU A 194 -2.68 20.24 26.23
CA GLU A 194 -2.34 21.51 25.58
C GLU A 194 -1.30 21.31 24.48
N GLU A 195 -0.23 20.56 24.75
CA GLU A 195 0.77 20.18 23.75
C GLU A 195 0.14 19.42 22.58
N GLN A 196 -0.74 18.46 22.88
CA GLN A 196 -1.47 17.71 21.85
C GLN A 196 -2.31 18.63 20.97
N ARG A 197 -2.99 19.63 21.55
CA ARG A 197 -3.76 20.62 20.77
C ARG A 197 -2.86 21.43 19.84
N GLN A 198 -1.73 21.92 20.36
CA GLN A 198 -0.76 22.68 19.55
C GLN A 198 -0.21 21.85 18.39
N LEU A 199 0.10 20.56 18.63
CA LEU A 199 0.59 19.66 17.58
C LEU A 199 -0.48 19.38 16.51
N LEU A 200 -1.74 19.23 16.91
CA LEU A 200 -2.85 19.05 15.97
C LEU A 200 -3.10 20.32 15.14
N GLU A 201 -3.04 21.50 15.75
CA GLU A 201 -3.14 22.78 15.07
C GLU A 201 -2.01 22.95 14.05
N TRP A 202 -0.77 22.63 14.43
CA TRP A 202 0.37 22.65 13.52
C TRP A 202 0.22 21.65 12.36
N ASN A 203 -0.26 20.43 12.65
CA ASN A 203 -0.51 19.43 11.61
C ASN A 203 -1.59 19.89 10.63
N ASN A 204 -2.65 20.51 11.13
CA ASN A 204 -3.72 21.05 10.30
C ASN A 204 -3.21 22.17 9.39
N ALA A 205 -2.41 23.09 9.92
CA ALA A 205 -1.78 24.16 9.12
C ALA A 205 -0.86 23.60 8.03
N GLU A 206 -0.07 22.57 8.33
CA GLU A 206 0.79 21.93 7.34
C GLU A 206 -0.02 21.16 6.28
N ASN A 207 -1.11 20.49 6.69
CA ASN A 207 -2.03 19.84 5.76
C ASN A 207 -2.69 20.85 4.81
N GLU A 208 -3.07 22.03 5.30
CA GLU A 208 -3.58 23.12 4.47
C GLU A 208 -2.53 23.61 3.46
N ARG A 209 -1.30 23.82 3.91
CA ARG A 209 -0.18 24.19 3.03
C ARG A 209 0.05 23.16 1.94
N LEU A 210 0.02 21.87 2.27
CA LEU A 210 0.17 20.77 1.31
C LEU A 210 -1.01 20.66 0.35
N ARG A 211 -2.24 20.91 0.81
CA ARG A 211 -3.44 20.96 -0.06
C ARG A 211 -3.28 22.04 -1.13
N LEU A 212 -2.84 23.24 -0.75
CA LEU A 212 -2.59 24.33 -1.71
C LEU A 212 -1.55 23.93 -2.76
N ILE A 213 -0.45 23.30 -2.33
CA ILE A 213 0.58 22.80 -3.26
C ILE A 213 0.03 21.73 -4.19
N SER A 214 -0.82 20.82 -3.68
CA SER A 214 -1.44 19.76 -4.47
C SER A 214 -2.33 20.35 -5.57
N ILE A 215 -3.13 21.36 -5.25
CA ILE A 215 -4.00 22.05 -6.22
C ILE A 215 -3.15 22.65 -7.35
N ILE A 216 -2.08 23.37 -7.02
CA ILE A 216 -1.19 23.99 -8.01
C ILE A 216 -0.50 22.92 -8.90
N ARG A 217 -0.16 21.76 -8.33
CA ARG A 217 0.40 20.64 -9.11
C ARG A 217 -0.63 20.03 -10.05
N GLU A 218 -1.87 19.87 -9.58
CA GLU A 218 -2.96 19.33 -10.38
C GLU A 218 -3.33 20.28 -11.53
N GLU A 219 -3.37 21.58 -11.29
CA GLU A 219 -3.57 22.60 -12.34
C GLU A 219 -2.47 22.57 -13.39
N ARG A 220 -1.21 22.45 -12.98
CA ARG A 220 -0.07 22.26 -13.89
C ARG A 220 -0.20 20.97 -14.71
N TYR A 221 -0.58 19.87 -14.06
CA TYR A 221 -0.78 18.61 -14.76
C TYR A 221 -1.93 18.70 -15.78
N ARG A 222 -3.05 19.31 -15.40
CA ARG A 222 -4.20 19.54 -16.31
C ARG A 222 -3.79 20.37 -17.52
N SER A 223 -3.04 21.46 -17.33
CA SER A 223 -2.58 22.29 -18.45
C SER A 223 -1.59 21.54 -19.37
N GLU A 224 -0.67 20.76 -18.81
CA GLU A 224 0.23 19.90 -19.59
C GLU A 224 -0.51 18.83 -20.39
N VAL A 225 -1.53 18.19 -19.81
CA VAL A 225 -2.37 17.19 -20.50
C VAL A 225 -3.09 17.84 -21.67
N LEU A 226 -3.73 19.00 -21.46
CA LEU A 226 -4.41 19.73 -22.53
C LEU A 226 -3.46 20.14 -23.67
N LEU A 227 -2.23 20.57 -23.34
CA LEU A 227 -1.21 20.89 -24.35
C LEU A 227 -0.77 19.65 -25.13
N LYS A 228 -0.59 18.52 -24.44
CA LYS A 228 -0.26 17.23 -25.07
C LYS A 228 -1.38 16.71 -25.95
N GLU A 229 -2.63 16.92 -25.57
CA GLU A 229 -3.79 16.55 -26.41
C GLU A 229 -3.84 17.40 -27.68
N LYS A 230 -3.67 18.72 -27.56
CA LYS A 230 -3.58 19.62 -28.72
C LYS A 230 -2.42 19.25 -29.64
N SER A 231 -1.24 18.96 -29.10
CA SER A 231 -0.10 18.57 -29.93
C SER A 231 -0.32 17.22 -30.62
N LYS A 232 -0.91 16.23 -29.93
CA LYS A 232 -1.32 14.95 -30.53
C LYS A 232 -2.32 15.16 -31.67
N GLN A 233 -3.33 16.01 -31.47
CA GLN A 233 -4.30 16.35 -32.52
C GLN A 233 -3.62 16.98 -33.73
N GLN A 234 -2.72 17.96 -33.52
CA GLN A 234 -1.98 18.59 -34.62
C GLN A 234 -1.09 17.59 -35.37
N VAL A 235 -0.41 16.69 -34.65
CA VAL A 235 0.40 15.63 -35.27
C VAL A 235 -0.49 14.67 -36.06
N ALA A 236 -1.63 14.25 -35.51
CA ALA A 236 -2.57 13.38 -36.20
C ALA A 236 -3.12 14.03 -37.47
N SER A 237 -3.49 15.32 -37.43
CA SER A 237 -3.93 16.08 -38.62
C SER A 237 -2.83 16.13 -39.68
N LYS A 238 -1.58 16.41 -39.30
CA LYS A 238 -0.45 16.43 -40.24
C LYS A 238 -0.17 15.06 -40.86
N ILE A 239 -0.25 13.99 -40.06
CA ILE A 239 -0.08 12.62 -40.56
C ILE A 239 -1.18 12.31 -41.58
N PHE A 240 -2.43 12.64 -41.26
CA PHE A 240 -3.56 12.45 -42.16
C PHE A 240 -3.37 13.23 -43.48
N GLU A 241 -2.97 14.51 -43.42
CA GLU A 241 -2.68 15.30 -44.63
C GLU A 241 -1.57 14.68 -45.49
N LEU A 242 -0.50 14.18 -44.87
CA LEU A 242 0.59 13.51 -45.59
C LEU A 242 0.15 12.18 -46.20
N GLU A 243 -0.70 11.42 -45.52
CA GLU A 243 -1.26 10.17 -46.04
C GLU A 243 -2.16 10.40 -47.24
N VAL A 244 -3.00 11.45 -47.20
CA VAL A 244 -3.84 11.87 -48.32
C VAL A 244 -2.96 12.24 -49.52
N LYS A 245 -1.97 13.10 -49.35
CA LYS A 245 -1.04 13.49 -50.44
C LYS A 245 -0.31 12.29 -51.04
N LYS A 246 0.23 11.40 -50.20
CA LYS A 246 0.89 10.17 -50.67
C LYS A 246 -0.06 9.25 -51.44
N LYS A 247 -1.33 9.21 -51.05
CA LYS A 247 -2.35 8.42 -51.74
C LYS A 247 -2.63 9.02 -53.11
N GLU A 248 -2.80 10.33 -53.21
CA GLU A 248 -2.98 11.06 -54.47
C GLU A 248 -1.79 10.83 -55.43
N GLU A 249 -0.55 11.00 -54.95
CA GLU A 249 0.67 10.74 -55.73
C GLU A 249 0.72 9.30 -56.27
N ARG A 250 0.35 8.31 -55.44
CA ARG A 250 0.29 6.89 -55.86
C ARG A 250 -0.78 6.67 -56.92
N GLU A 251 -1.95 7.27 -56.75
CA GLU A 251 -3.05 7.18 -57.72
C GLU A 251 -2.66 7.79 -59.07
N GLU A 252 -1.92 8.90 -59.08
CA GLU A 252 -1.37 9.52 -60.29
C GLU A 252 -0.33 8.65 -60.98
N ILE A 253 0.57 8.01 -60.22
CA ILE A 253 1.55 7.05 -60.77
C ILE A 253 0.82 5.87 -61.40
N VAL A 254 -0.16 5.29 -60.72
CA VAL A 254 -0.96 4.18 -61.25
C VAL A 254 -1.71 4.60 -62.51
N ARG A 255 -2.22 5.83 -62.58
CA ARG A 255 -2.90 6.36 -63.77
C ARG A 255 -1.94 6.48 -64.96
N ARG A 256 -0.74 7.04 -64.76
CA ARG A 256 0.30 7.12 -65.81
C ARG A 256 0.73 5.74 -66.29
N LEU A 257 0.97 4.81 -65.38
CA LEU A 257 1.32 3.43 -65.73
C LEU A 257 0.21 2.74 -66.54
N LYS A 258 -1.07 2.97 -66.21
CA LYS A 258 -2.19 2.44 -67.02
C LYS A 258 -2.22 3.00 -68.44
N GLU A 259 -1.79 4.24 -68.64
CA GLU A 259 -1.67 4.84 -69.98
C GLU A 259 -0.47 4.25 -70.73
N GLU A 260 0.68 4.08 -70.07
CA GLU A 260 1.89 3.48 -70.66
C GLU A 260 1.72 2.01 -71.02
N VAL A 261 0.98 1.23 -70.23
CA VAL A 261 0.69 -0.19 -70.49
C VAL A 261 0.00 -0.40 -71.84
N LYS A 262 -0.81 0.57 -72.30
CA LYS A 262 -1.43 0.50 -73.63
C LYS A 262 -0.40 0.49 -74.76
N ASN A 263 0.80 1.02 -74.52
CA ASN A 263 1.90 1.07 -75.49
C ASN A 263 2.83 -0.15 -75.41
N PHE A 264 2.59 -1.08 -74.46
CA PHE A 264 3.39 -2.30 -74.32
C PHE A 264 3.13 -3.29 -75.45
N ILE A 265 4.16 -4.10 -75.73
CA ILE A 265 4.12 -5.09 -76.79
C ILE A 265 3.45 -6.36 -76.25
N THR A 266 2.30 -6.70 -76.81
CA THR A 266 1.57 -7.94 -76.53
C THR A 266 1.81 -8.96 -77.65
N LEU A 267 1.52 -10.25 -77.41
CA LEU A 267 1.72 -11.32 -78.40
C LEU A 267 1.07 -11.03 -79.75
N GLU A 268 -0.09 -10.37 -79.73
CA GLU A 268 -0.85 -9.98 -80.93
C GLU A 268 -0.22 -8.82 -81.70
N ASN A 269 0.49 -7.91 -81.01
CA ASN A 269 1.11 -6.71 -81.59
C ASN A 269 2.63 -6.88 -81.84
N LEU A 270 3.17 -8.10 -81.76
CA LEU A 270 4.61 -8.37 -81.84
C LEU A 270 5.18 -8.02 -83.23
N ASP A 271 4.67 -8.67 -84.28
CA ASP A 271 5.24 -8.59 -85.63
C ASP A 271 5.19 -7.15 -86.16
N ALA A 272 4.05 -6.46 -85.98
CA ALA A 272 3.90 -5.06 -86.37
C ALA A 272 4.85 -4.09 -85.65
N ARG A 273 5.26 -4.40 -84.40
CA ARG A 273 6.21 -3.56 -83.65
C ARG A 273 7.66 -3.88 -84.00
N ILE A 274 7.96 -5.11 -84.43
CA ILE A 274 9.29 -5.50 -84.95
C ILE A 274 9.57 -4.74 -86.25
N ASP A 275 8.61 -4.76 -87.19
CA ASP A 275 8.76 -4.06 -88.48
C ASP A 275 8.94 -2.54 -88.26
N ALA A 276 8.07 -1.92 -87.44
CA ALA A 276 8.17 -0.50 -87.13
C ALA A 276 9.48 -0.11 -86.41
N ALA A 277 10.10 -1.03 -85.67
CA ALA A 277 11.39 -0.79 -85.01
C ALA A 277 12.58 -0.91 -85.98
N ILE A 278 12.48 -1.78 -86.99
CA ILE A 278 13.49 -1.92 -88.05
C ILE A 278 13.45 -0.69 -88.97
N ASP A 279 12.24 -0.22 -89.32
CA ASP A 279 12.04 0.93 -90.22
C ASP A 279 12.44 2.27 -89.58
N ASN A 280 12.35 2.39 -88.24
CA ASN A 280 12.62 3.63 -87.52
C ASN A 280 13.75 3.48 -86.47
N PRO A 281 15.03 3.53 -86.88
CA PRO A 281 16.16 3.48 -85.96
C PRO A 281 16.22 4.75 -85.08
N LYS A 282 15.99 4.59 -83.77
CA LYS A 282 16.07 5.70 -82.81
C LYS A 282 17.49 5.90 -82.31
N ASN A 283 18.01 7.12 -82.44
CA ASN A 283 19.33 7.50 -81.93
C ASN A 283 19.22 8.28 -80.62
N PHE A 284 19.85 7.79 -79.56
CA PHE A 284 19.90 8.44 -78.24
C PHE A 284 21.19 9.23 -78.00
N ASN A 285 22.10 9.31 -78.98
CA ASN A 285 23.37 10.03 -78.84
C ASN A 285 23.12 11.55 -78.85
N PHE A 286 23.45 12.22 -77.75
CA PHE A 286 23.46 13.68 -77.65
C PHE A 286 24.76 14.15 -76.99
N ALA A 287 25.25 15.32 -77.39
CA ALA A 287 26.35 15.98 -76.71
C ALA A 287 25.79 17.00 -75.70
N VAL A 288 26.54 17.30 -74.65
CA VAL A 288 26.19 18.33 -73.66
C VAL A 288 27.32 19.34 -73.60
N ASP A 289 27.01 20.61 -73.80
CA ASP A 289 27.99 21.68 -73.71
C ASP A 289 28.40 21.94 -72.26
N LYS A 290 29.49 22.70 -72.04
CA LYS A 290 29.95 23.08 -70.68
C LYS A 290 28.90 23.86 -69.87
N GLU A 291 27.91 24.44 -70.55
CA GLU A 291 26.79 25.16 -69.96
C GLU A 291 25.55 24.27 -69.71
N GLY A 292 25.66 22.96 -69.95
CA GLY A 292 24.56 22.01 -69.74
C GLY A 292 23.53 21.98 -70.86
N ARG A 293 23.77 22.65 -71.99
CA ARG A 293 22.85 22.66 -73.14
C ARG A 293 23.01 21.36 -73.95
N ILE A 294 21.88 20.71 -74.25
CA ILE A 294 21.84 19.45 -75.00
C ILE A 294 21.88 19.75 -76.50
N VAL A 295 22.92 19.29 -77.18
CA VAL A 295 23.13 19.46 -78.63
C VAL A 295 23.01 18.10 -79.32
N LYS A 296 21.93 17.92 -80.09
CA LYS A 296 21.68 16.72 -80.88
C LYS A 296 22.05 16.98 -82.34
N ARG A 297 23.27 16.62 -82.75
CA ARG A 297 23.73 16.72 -84.15
C ARG A 297 23.69 15.36 -84.80
N THR A 298 22.55 15.00 -85.37
CA THR A 298 22.44 13.81 -86.20
C THR A 298 21.60 14.11 -87.44
N ALA A 299 21.94 13.48 -88.57
CA ALA A 299 21.31 13.71 -89.87
C ALA A 299 19.78 13.55 -89.87
N VAL A 300 19.25 12.64 -89.04
CA VAL A 300 17.81 12.37 -88.90
C VAL A 300 17.07 13.54 -88.24
N HIS A 301 17.71 14.22 -87.28
CA HIS A 301 17.09 15.32 -86.55
C HIS A 301 17.01 16.60 -87.42
N LEU A 302 17.98 16.79 -88.30
CA LEU A 302 17.96 17.85 -89.31
C LEU A 302 16.83 17.62 -90.34
N GLN A 303 16.55 16.37 -90.72
CA GLN A 303 15.44 16.03 -91.63
C GLN A 303 14.05 16.23 -90.99
N GLU A 304 13.91 15.96 -89.69
CA GLU A 304 12.68 16.23 -88.94
C GLU A 304 12.42 17.74 -88.76
N GLU A 305 13.48 18.53 -88.54
CA GLU A 305 13.36 20.00 -88.50
C GLU A 305 12.98 20.59 -89.87
N VAL A 306 13.51 20.04 -90.96
CA VAL A 306 13.14 20.46 -92.32
C VAL A 306 11.69 20.10 -92.64
N LYS A 307 11.24 18.87 -92.36
CA LYS A 307 9.83 18.47 -92.54
C LYS A 307 8.85 19.28 -91.70
N LYS A 308 9.22 19.69 -90.47
CA LYS A 308 8.39 20.57 -89.62
C LYS A 308 8.32 22.01 -90.15
N ARG A 309 9.37 22.50 -90.81
CA ARG A 309 9.36 23.81 -91.49
C ARG A 309 8.47 23.79 -92.73
N ASP A 310 8.47 22.68 -93.49
CA ASP A 310 7.68 22.54 -94.72
C ASP A 310 6.18 22.30 -94.48
N SER A 311 5.78 21.73 -93.32
CA SER A 311 4.38 21.54 -92.94
C SER A 311 3.72 22.73 -92.23
N ALA A 312 4.48 23.80 -91.99
CA ALA A 312 4.02 25.03 -91.31
C ALA A 312 3.79 26.21 -92.28
N VAL A 313 3.90 25.93 -93.59
CA VAL A 313 3.50 26.80 -94.71
C VAL A 313 2.21 26.24 -95.31
#